data_AF-A0A2G9V3B9-F1
#
_entry.id   AF-A0A2G9V3B9-F1
#
_cell.length_a   1.000
_cell.length_b   1.000
_cell.length_c   1.000
_cell.angle_alpha   90.00
_cell.angle_beta   90.00
_cell.angle_gamma   90.00
#
_symmetry.space_group_name_H-M   'P 1'
#
loop_
_entity.id
_entity.type
_entity.pdbx_description
1 polymer ?
#
loop_
_entity_poly.entity_id
_entity_poly.type
_entity_poly.pdbx_seq_one_letter_code
_entity_poly.pdbx_strand_id
1 'polypeptide(L)'
;MAGYAGRPKRSPGPPSKQARVCSDEPGPSARNETREQSNEKDSETLQQELGPCATSSNERYYWLYEGRGGWWRFDPRMERDLENGHRSDKNAVELLICGFKYEIDFERMVQRRMDGPTRTRKIKRVSEEEFGEMSKKGLLKGISGVRLAQN
;
A
#
# COMPACT_ATOMS: atom_id res chain seq x y z
N MET A 1 58.32 -19.48 2.28
CA MET A 1 57.78 -20.77 2.77
C MET A 1 56.34 -20.53 3.21
N ALA A 2 55.41 -21.28 2.65
CA ALA A 2 53.96 -21.10 2.74
C ALA A 2 53.37 -21.59 4.08
N GLY A 3 52.22 -21.05 4.46
CA GLY A 3 51.43 -21.53 5.59
C GLY A 3 49.98 -21.05 5.50
N TYR A 4 49.18 -21.73 4.68
CA TYR A 4 47.74 -21.49 4.51
C TYR A 4 46.95 -21.98 5.74
N ALA A 5 46.15 -21.10 6.35
CA ALA A 5 45.17 -21.50 7.37
C ALA A 5 43.84 -21.91 6.71
N GLY A 6 43.43 -23.16 6.95
CA GLY A 6 42.29 -23.83 6.31
C GLY A 6 40.91 -23.41 6.86
N ARG A 7 39.92 -23.42 5.96
CA ARG A 7 38.49 -23.24 6.24
C ARG A 7 37.89 -24.49 6.91
N PRO A 8 36.93 -24.35 7.85
CA PRO A 8 36.20 -25.50 8.39
C PRO A 8 35.17 -26.07 7.40
N LYS A 9 35.08 -27.41 7.38
CA LYS A 9 34.25 -28.25 6.51
C LYS A 9 32.78 -28.24 6.94
N ARG A 10 31.86 -28.19 5.97
CA ARG A 10 30.42 -28.48 6.15
C ARG A 10 30.19 -29.99 6.13
N SER A 11 29.39 -30.47 7.08
CA SER A 11 28.96 -31.88 7.20
C SER A 11 27.71 -32.15 6.35
N PRO A 12 27.55 -33.34 5.73
CA PRO A 12 26.33 -33.75 5.04
C PRO A 12 25.53 -34.87 5.76
N GLY A 13 24.20 -34.90 5.52
CA GLY A 13 23.31 -36.07 5.64
C GLY A 13 22.41 -36.13 6.90
N PRO A 14 21.20 -36.77 6.85
CA PRO A 14 20.88 -37.99 6.10
C PRO A 14 19.61 -37.93 5.20
N PRO A 15 19.31 -39.01 4.43
CA PRO A 15 18.32 -39.04 3.34
C PRO A 15 16.95 -39.65 3.68
N SER A 16 15.98 -39.39 2.79
CA SER A 16 14.60 -39.93 2.73
C SER A 16 14.50 -41.45 2.54
N LYS A 17 13.48 -42.08 3.15
CA LYS A 17 12.79 -43.32 2.70
C LYS A 17 11.32 -43.27 3.16
N GLN A 18 10.34 -43.08 2.27
CA GLN A 18 9.56 -44.07 1.49
C GLN A 18 8.27 -44.60 2.19
N ALA A 19 7.13 -44.17 1.62
CA ALA A 19 5.94 -44.92 1.15
C ALA A 19 5.22 -45.99 2.01
N ARG A 20 3.87 -45.94 1.94
CA ARG A 20 2.83 -47.01 1.78
C ARG A 20 1.51 -46.47 2.38
N VAL A 21 0.29 -46.69 1.91
CA VAL A 21 -0.35 -47.53 0.87
C VAL A 21 -1.78 -46.97 0.68
N CYS A 22 -2.28 -46.96 -0.57
CA CYS A 22 -3.71 -46.76 -0.88
C CYS A 22 -4.51 -48.02 -0.51
N SER A 23 -5.72 -47.87 -0.01
CA SER A 23 -6.72 -48.95 -0.01
C SER A 23 -8.06 -48.36 -0.40
N ASP A 24 -8.56 -48.88 -1.52
CA ASP A 24 -9.83 -48.63 -2.17
C ASP A 24 -11.04 -49.19 -1.38
N GLU A 25 -12.22 -48.83 -1.90
CA GLU A 25 -13.49 -49.59 -1.97
C GLU A 25 -14.71 -49.14 -1.12
N PRO A 26 -15.95 -49.39 -1.63
CA PRO A 26 -17.02 -48.38 -1.73
C PRO A 26 -18.33 -48.86 -1.08
N GLY A 27 -19.39 -48.03 -1.13
CA GLY A 27 -20.76 -48.54 -0.99
C GLY A 27 -21.78 -47.54 -0.42
N PRO A 28 -23.09 -47.75 -0.68
CA PRO A 28 -23.98 -46.69 -1.13
C PRO A 28 -25.17 -46.41 -0.18
N SER A 29 -26.09 -45.56 -0.67
CA SER A 29 -27.50 -45.42 -0.26
C SER A 29 -27.76 -44.45 0.89
N ALA A 30 -28.79 -43.61 0.91
CA ALA A 30 -29.69 -42.99 -0.04
C ALA A 30 -30.52 -42.00 0.80
N ARG A 31 -30.84 -40.85 0.19
CA ARG A 31 -32.11 -40.09 0.29
C ARG A 31 -32.74 -39.82 1.67
N ASN A 32 -32.90 -38.53 1.98
CA ASN A 32 -34.15 -37.77 1.76
C ASN A 32 -33.79 -36.28 1.81
N GLU A 33 -33.91 -35.54 0.71
CA GLU A 33 -35.05 -34.66 0.43
C GLU A 33 -35.51 -33.82 1.62
N THR A 34 -35.01 -32.58 1.71
CA THR A 34 -35.89 -31.45 2.02
C THR A 34 -35.49 -30.28 1.13
N ARG A 35 -36.46 -29.93 0.30
CA ARG A 35 -36.54 -28.84 -0.67
C ARG A 35 -37.09 -27.63 0.08
N GLU A 36 -36.32 -26.56 0.26
CA GLU A 36 -36.80 -25.18 0.41
C GLU A 36 -35.68 -24.26 -0.11
N GLN A 37 -35.76 -23.86 -1.38
CA GLN A 37 -36.31 -22.59 -1.85
C GLN A 37 -35.41 -21.38 -1.56
N SER A 38 -35.24 -20.64 -2.65
CA SER A 38 -34.20 -19.69 -2.98
C SER A 38 -34.56 -18.25 -2.61
N ASN A 39 -33.49 -17.48 -2.40
CA ASN A 39 -33.29 -16.08 -2.77
C ASN A 39 -33.82 -14.94 -1.88
N GLU A 40 -32.82 -14.12 -1.53
CA GLU A 40 -32.77 -12.66 -1.52
C GLU A 40 -33.39 -11.87 -0.37
N LYS A 41 -32.55 -10.94 0.13
CA LYS A 41 -32.88 -9.60 0.66
C LYS A 41 -33.54 -9.61 2.04
N ASP A 42 -33.04 -8.95 3.08
CA ASP A 42 -32.32 -7.68 3.15
C ASP A 42 -31.34 -7.69 4.33
N SER A 43 -30.08 -7.36 4.05
CA SER A 43 -29.18 -6.85 5.08
C SER A 43 -29.47 -5.35 5.16
N GLU A 44 -30.07 -4.92 6.27
CA GLU A 44 -30.28 -3.50 6.60
C GLU A 44 -28.93 -2.77 6.71
N THR A 45 -28.43 -2.37 5.55
CA THR A 45 -28.03 -1.02 5.18
C THR A 45 -27.87 -0.05 6.35
N LEU A 46 -26.66 -0.08 6.91
CA LEU A 46 -25.97 1.11 7.42
C LEU A 46 -25.80 2.10 6.26
N GLN A 47 -26.74 3.04 6.13
CA GLN A 47 -26.51 4.28 5.41
C GLN A 47 -26.62 5.42 6.41
N GLN A 48 -25.50 5.60 7.10
CA GLN A 48 -25.12 6.87 7.68
C GLN A 48 -25.28 7.94 6.60
N GLU A 49 -26.19 8.88 6.84
CA GLU A 49 -26.51 9.97 5.92
C GLU A 49 -25.22 10.74 5.57
N LEU A 50 -24.70 10.49 4.37
CA LEU A 50 -23.61 11.26 3.79
C LEU A 50 -24.18 12.62 3.40
N GLY A 51 -24.09 13.58 4.32
CA GLY A 51 -24.37 14.97 4.05
C GLY A 51 -23.62 15.43 2.78
N PRO A 52 -24.23 16.26 1.92
CA PRO A 52 -23.57 16.73 0.72
C PRO A 52 -22.43 17.65 1.12
N CYS A 53 -21.21 17.12 1.19
CA CYS A 53 -20.02 17.97 1.26
C CYS A 53 -19.83 18.58 -0.13
N ALA A 54 -20.50 19.70 -0.33
CA ALA A 54 -20.32 20.60 -1.44
C ALA A 54 -18.83 20.95 -1.59
N THR A 55 -18.27 20.77 -2.77
CA THR A 55 -18.15 21.85 -3.77
C THR A 55 -17.54 21.27 -5.04
N SER A 56 -18.24 21.45 -6.15
CA SER A 56 -17.81 21.11 -7.51
C SER A 56 -16.79 22.13 -8.03
N SER A 57 -15.65 22.25 -7.37
CA SER A 57 -14.43 22.74 -8.02
C SER A 57 -13.71 21.50 -8.54
N ASN A 58 -13.58 21.36 -9.87
CA ASN A 58 -12.73 20.34 -10.51
C ASN A 58 -11.24 20.65 -10.28
N GLU A 59 -10.88 21.15 -9.11
CA GLU A 59 -9.52 21.48 -8.75
C GLU A 59 -8.77 20.20 -8.42
N ARG A 60 -7.79 19.92 -9.27
CA ARG A 60 -6.89 18.81 -9.08
C ARG A 60 -5.74 19.21 -8.18
N TYR A 61 -5.51 18.37 -7.18
CA TYR A 61 -4.41 18.51 -6.24
C TYR A 61 -3.45 17.34 -6.39
N TYR A 62 -2.19 17.61 -6.13
CA TYR A 62 -1.12 16.62 -6.13
C TYR A 62 -0.46 16.59 -4.77
N TRP A 63 -0.03 15.39 -4.37
CA TRP A 63 0.68 15.20 -3.11
C TRP A 63 2.12 14.85 -3.40
N LEU A 64 3.03 15.56 -2.76
CA LEU A 64 4.46 15.39 -2.90
C LEU A 64 5.10 15.01 -1.57
N TYR A 65 6.20 14.27 -1.63
CA TYR A 65 7.09 14.01 -0.51
C TYR A 65 8.53 14.38 -0.85
N GLU A 66 9.24 14.85 0.17
CA GLU A 66 10.61 15.33 0.01
C GLU A 66 11.58 14.16 -0.19
N GLY A 67 12.37 14.27 -1.26
CA GLY A 67 13.48 13.39 -1.59
C GLY A 67 14.83 14.07 -1.42
N ARG A 68 15.90 13.40 -1.84
CA ARG A 68 17.22 14.03 -1.92
C ARG A 68 17.21 15.04 -3.08
N GLY A 69 17.26 16.33 -2.76
CA GLY A 69 17.38 17.42 -3.75
C GLY A 69 16.15 17.56 -4.65
N GLY A 70 14.95 17.52 -4.08
CA GLY A 70 13.71 17.77 -4.80
C GLY A 70 12.53 16.97 -4.27
N TRP A 71 11.39 17.13 -4.91
CA TRP A 71 10.10 16.55 -4.54
C TRP A 71 9.74 15.38 -5.43
N TRP A 72 9.09 14.38 -4.85
CA TRP A 72 8.52 13.24 -5.56
C TRP A 72 7.01 13.26 -5.39
N ARG A 73 6.28 13.02 -6.46
CA ARG A 73 4.84 12.82 -6.38
C ARG A 73 4.54 11.43 -5.81
N PHE A 74 3.52 11.35 -4.97
CA PHE A 74 2.95 10.08 -4.53
C PHE A 74 2.32 9.32 -5.71
N ASP A 75 2.10 8.02 -5.53
CA ASP A 75 1.34 7.24 -6.50
C ASP A 75 -0.12 7.73 -6.55
N PRO A 76 -0.77 7.80 -7.74
CA PRO A 76 -2.15 8.28 -7.86
C PRO A 76 -3.17 7.56 -6.96
N ARG A 77 -2.93 6.29 -6.60
CA ARG A 77 -3.79 5.57 -5.65
C ARG A 77 -3.67 6.16 -4.25
N MET A 78 -2.44 6.39 -3.79
CA MET A 78 -2.14 6.98 -2.49
C MET A 78 -2.58 8.44 -2.41
N GLU A 79 -2.44 9.21 -3.50
CA GLU A 79 -2.92 10.60 -3.56
C GLU A 79 -4.41 10.72 -3.27
N ARG A 80 -5.21 9.74 -3.72
CA ARG A 80 -6.65 9.70 -3.43
C ARG A 80 -6.91 9.53 -1.94
N ASP A 81 -6.20 8.61 -1.30
CA ASP A 81 -6.35 8.35 0.14
C ASP A 81 -5.89 9.56 0.98
N LEU A 82 -4.79 10.20 0.57
CA LEU A 82 -4.29 11.44 1.18
C LEU A 82 -5.30 12.58 1.06
N GLU A 83 -5.81 12.83 -0.15
CA GLU A 83 -6.75 13.91 -0.40
C GLU A 83 -8.07 13.66 0.32
N ASN A 84 -8.58 12.43 0.33
CA ASN A 84 -9.79 12.08 1.08
C ASN A 84 -9.58 12.27 2.59
N GLY A 85 -8.43 11.87 3.13
CA GLY A 85 -8.07 12.07 4.54
C GLY A 85 -8.03 13.55 4.91
N HIS A 86 -7.36 14.35 4.10
CA HIS A 86 -7.25 15.80 4.28
C HIS A 86 -8.61 16.50 4.16
N ARG A 87 -9.46 16.14 3.18
CA ARG A 87 -10.80 16.71 3.02
C ARG A 87 -11.78 16.32 4.10
N SER A 88 -11.54 15.19 4.76
CA SER A 88 -12.37 14.73 5.88
C SER A 88 -11.90 15.31 7.22
N ASP A 89 -11.04 16.34 7.19
CA ASP A 89 -10.45 17.00 8.37
C ASP A 89 -9.79 16.02 9.36
N LYS A 90 -9.20 14.93 8.85
CA LYS A 90 -8.41 14.01 9.69
C LYS A 90 -7.06 14.63 9.97
N ASN A 91 -6.56 14.46 11.19
CA ASN A 91 -5.22 14.94 11.55
C ASN A 91 -4.11 14.09 10.89
N ALA A 92 -4.38 12.81 10.66
CA ALA A 92 -3.43 11.89 10.04
C ALA A 92 -4.13 10.77 9.25
N VAL A 93 -3.37 10.14 8.36
CA VAL A 93 -3.78 8.92 7.63
C VAL A 93 -2.64 7.89 7.61
N GLU A 94 -2.99 6.62 7.74
CA GLU A 94 -2.04 5.52 7.60
C GLU A 94 -1.98 5.02 6.15
N LEU A 95 -0.77 4.85 5.61
CA LEU A 95 -0.51 4.29 4.28
C LEU A 95 0.44 3.09 4.37
N LEU A 96 0.21 2.09 3.52
CA LEU A 96 1.13 0.97 3.32
C LEU A 96 2.02 1.24 2.10
N ILE A 97 3.33 1.47 2.32
CA ILE A 97 4.29 1.80 1.27
C ILE A 97 5.43 0.79 1.29
N CYS A 98 5.57 0.04 0.18
CA CYS A 98 6.59 -1.00 0.02
C CYS A 98 6.61 -2.02 1.19
N GLY A 99 5.44 -2.36 1.72
CA GLY A 99 5.27 -3.34 2.81
C GLY A 99 5.43 -2.77 4.23
N PHE A 100 5.61 -1.46 4.38
CA PHE A 100 5.75 -0.82 5.69
C PHE A 100 4.63 0.19 5.95
N LYS A 101 4.21 0.30 7.21
CA LYS A 101 3.20 1.27 7.63
C LYS A 101 3.83 2.65 7.84
N TYR A 102 3.23 3.65 7.21
CA TYR A 102 3.56 5.04 7.36
C TYR A 102 2.35 5.80 7.88
N GLU A 103 2.59 6.71 8.80
CA GLU A 103 1.64 7.73 9.21
C GLU A 103 1.98 9.02 8.48
N ILE A 104 0.96 9.61 7.87
CA ILE A 104 1.02 10.91 7.22
C ILE A 104 0.28 11.87 8.12
N ASP A 105 1.03 12.78 8.73
CA ASP A 105 0.56 13.77 9.69
C ASP A 105 0.31 15.08 8.93
N PHE A 106 -0.96 15.46 8.78
CA PHE A 106 -1.38 16.64 8.01
C PHE A 106 -1.15 17.94 8.77
N GLU A 107 -1.18 17.92 10.11
CA GLU A 107 -0.89 19.10 10.93
C GLU A 107 0.57 19.52 10.79
N ARG A 108 1.47 18.55 10.88
CA ARG A 108 2.92 18.78 10.79
C ARG A 108 3.43 18.71 9.35
N MET A 109 2.59 18.29 8.41
CA MET A 109 2.94 18.04 7.00
C MET A 109 4.17 17.15 6.87
N VAL A 110 4.15 16.00 7.55
CA VAL A 110 5.23 15.01 7.50
C VAL A 110 4.76 13.58 7.32
N GLN A 111 5.59 12.77 6.67
CA GLN A 111 5.48 11.32 6.61
C GLN A 111 6.48 10.69 7.61
N ARG A 112 6.00 9.77 8.46
CA ARG A 112 6.80 8.99 9.41
C ARG A 112 6.50 7.50 9.27
N ARG A 113 7.50 6.63 9.43
CA ARG A 113 7.25 5.18 9.50
C ARG A 113 6.88 4.81 10.94
N MET A 114 5.93 3.90 11.10
CA MET A 114 5.43 3.49 12.42
C MET A 114 6.36 2.52 13.14
N ASP A 115 7.07 1.65 12.41
CA ASP A 115 7.80 0.54 13.01
C ASP A 115 9.18 0.91 13.61
N GLY A 116 9.56 2.19 13.68
CA GLY A 116 10.83 2.57 14.32
C GLY A 116 11.33 4.00 14.04
N PRO A 117 12.45 4.42 14.69
CA PRO A 117 13.04 5.75 14.57
C PRO A 117 13.66 5.92 13.19
N THR A 118 12.83 6.28 12.23
CA THR A 118 13.17 6.35 10.82
C THR A 118 13.13 7.77 10.31
N ARG A 119 13.75 7.93 9.14
CA ARG A 119 13.75 9.15 8.35
C ARG A 119 12.33 9.68 8.16
N THR A 120 12.04 10.83 8.75
CA THR A 120 10.84 11.63 8.45
C THR A 120 11.06 12.38 7.14
N ARG A 121 10.02 12.51 6.33
CA ARG A 121 10.03 13.31 5.09
C ARG A 121 8.94 14.36 5.16
N LYS A 122 9.23 15.58 4.71
CA LYS A 122 8.18 16.58 4.52
C LYS A 122 7.25 16.14 3.42
N ILE A 123 5.98 16.49 3.54
CA ILE A 123 4.98 16.35 2.49
C ILE A 123 4.45 17.72 2.09
N LYS A 124 3.92 17.83 0.87
CA LYS A 124 3.30 19.05 0.36
C LYS A 124 2.09 18.71 -0.49
N ARG A 125 0.96 19.38 -0.24
CA ARG A 125 -0.20 19.42 -1.12
C ARG A 125 -0.06 20.62 -2.04
N VAL A 126 -0.23 20.44 -3.34
CA VAL A 126 -0.09 21.52 -4.32
C VAL A 126 -1.22 21.49 -5.35
N SER A 127 -1.58 22.66 -5.86
CA SER A 127 -2.51 22.79 -6.99
C SER A 127 -1.85 22.34 -8.30
N GLU A 128 -2.66 22.16 -9.35
CA GLU A 128 -2.17 21.88 -10.70
C GLU A 128 -1.17 22.93 -11.21
N GLU A 129 -1.44 24.21 -10.94
CA GLU A 129 -0.57 25.32 -11.34
C GLU A 129 0.79 25.26 -10.65
N GLU A 130 0.81 25.12 -9.32
CA GLU A 130 2.04 24.98 -8.54
C GLU A 130 2.83 23.73 -8.95
N PHE A 131 2.13 22.63 -9.23
CA PHE A 131 2.75 21.40 -9.70
C PHE A 131 3.45 21.62 -11.05
N GLY A 132 2.78 22.29 -12.00
CA GLY A 132 3.35 22.67 -13.29
C GLY A 132 4.57 23.57 -13.14
N GLU A 133 4.54 24.55 -12.23
CA GLU A 133 5.70 25.39 -11.94
C GLU A 133 6.89 24.62 -11.38
N MET A 134 6.66 23.73 -10.40
CA MET A 134 7.73 22.93 -9.80
C MET A 134 8.36 21.99 -10.82
N SER A 135 7.55 21.48 -11.77
CA SER A 135 8.04 20.71 -12.90
C SER A 135 8.97 21.55 -13.79
N LYS A 136 8.52 22.75 -14.21
CA LYS A 136 9.33 23.69 -15.02
C LYS A 136 10.63 24.12 -14.33
N LYS A 137 10.59 24.33 -13.00
CA LYS A 137 11.74 24.69 -12.17
C LYS A 137 12.69 23.50 -11.92
N GLY A 138 12.38 22.30 -12.40
CA GLY A 138 13.19 21.09 -12.18
C GLY A 138 13.19 20.59 -10.73
N LEU A 139 12.26 21.07 -9.90
CA LEU A 139 12.14 20.68 -8.49
C LEU A 139 11.41 19.34 -8.33
N LEU A 140 10.55 18.99 -9.29
CA LEU A 140 9.84 17.73 -9.33
C LEU A 140 10.70 16.66 -10.01
N LYS A 141 11.04 15.60 -9.28
CA LYS A 141 11.93 14.53 -9.75
C LYS A 141 11.18 13.44 -10.51
N GLY A 142 9.93 13.21 -10.14
CA GLY A 142 9.03 12.27 -10.78
C GLY A 142 8.03 11.66 -9.81
N ILE A 143 7.58 10.44 -10.10
CA ILE A 143 6.46 9.78 -9.39
C ILE A 143 6.98 8.49 -8.75
N SER A 144 6.83 8.34 -7.43
CA SER A 144 7.16 7.09 -6.72
C SER A 144 8.55 6.49 -7.05
N GLY A 145 9.56 7.34 -7.25
CA GLY A 145 10.93 6.92 -7.60
C GLY A 145 11.22 6.79 -9.09
N VAL A 146 10.20 6.82 -9.96
CA VAL A 146 10.34 6.85 -11.43
C VAL A 146 10.53 8.28 -11.90
N ARG A 147 11.60 8.56 -12.64
CA ARG A 147 11.88 9.91 -13.15
C ARG A 147 10.96 10.25 -14.32
N LEU A 148 10.51 11.51 -14.37
CA LEU A 148 9.86 12.04 -15.56
C LEU A 148 10.93 12.27 -16.63
N ALA A 149 10.66 11.83 -17.86
CA ALA A 149 11.56 12.11 -18.99
C ALA A 149 11.64 13.62 -19.20
N GLN A 150 12.85 14.16 -19.23
CA GLN A 150 13.08 15.53 -19.66
C GLN A 150 13.20 15.49 -21.18
N ASN A 151 12.25 16.10 -21.87
CA ASN A 151 12.22 16.20 -23.32
C ASN A 151 12.70 17.59 -23.76
#